data_AF-A0A6M8VXZ8-F1
#
_entry.id   AF-A0A6M8VXZ8-F1
#
_cell.length_a   1.000
_cell.length_b   1.000
_cell.length_c   1.000
_cell.angle_alpha   90.00
_cell.angle_beta   90.00
_cell.angle_gamma   90.00
#
_symmetry.space_group_name_H-M   'P 1'
#
loop_
_entity.id
_entity.type
_entity.pdbx_description
1 polymer ?
#
loop_
_entity_poly.entity_id
_entity_poly.type
_entity_poly.pdbx_seq_one_letter_code
_entity_poly.pdbx_strand_id
1 'polypeptide(L)'
;MTARVILYTAILLICLILGSFFHYVWSEREDLFKKEFDPQRVIEEEILKNDPVAIKEWRKMQREDAALKQKQKDFILSIGGENLPRSVLIADFLNVAFSSKLWNEDTGQDYEMFLRTKETQPLSSILEKRYPWLRLLYRNDNLPKPYALTKWDQKITIGLDWPMGAFSHGRAVEEKFPGTYKMFEKQIKDIIPDIQRLTGLDVEFIAKNDPREKTEEFARIRVIPIIRTHLRNYFRFHRENMYGRGGASYSWHIDEHEYHFWGAVQFTPLSRTQVYGYLVPQENNTLSMSVCRIIPAVGEKLAKALITECLLRSLGLPELSKQKPKDTLGEWNLSHTPDSLLPALDGNEKAFLARGPFYGIDERTVHPFRSELTDEDVLPKGFSAYDQAMVSLLYCPELRSGMDKHQVLAVLLSDRSRCFR
;
A
#
# COMPACT_ATOMS: atom_id res chain seq x y z
N MET A 1 62.59 9.92 23.41
CA MET A 1 61.11 9.81 23.33
C MET A 1 60.66 8.53 22.62
N THR A 2 61.33 8.11 21.55
CA THR A 2 60.99 6.92 20.72
C THR A 2 60.97 5.58 21.47
N ALA A 3 61.92 5.31 22.38
CA ALA A 3 61.97 4.03 23.09
C ALA A 3 60.78 3.79 24.05
N ARG A 4 60.25 4.85 24.68
CA ARG A 4 59.09 4.74 25.57
C ARG A 4 57.80 4.49 24.79
N VAL A 5 57.64 5.12 23.63
CA VAL A 5 56.46 4.91 22.77
C VAL A 5 56.42 3.46 22.30
N ILE A 6 57.55 2.91 21.84
CA ILE A 6 57.65 1.51 21.39
C ILE A 6 57.28 0.54 22.52
N LEU A 7 57.76 0.78 23.74
CA LEU A 7 57.45 -0.05 24.91
C LEU A 7 55.95 -0.02 25.26
N TYR A 8 55.31 1.15 25.24
CA TYR A 8 53.88 1.25 25.51
C TYR A 8 53.03 0.58 24.42
N THR A 9 53.40 0.73 23.14
CA THR A 9 52.70 0.01 22.06
C THR A 9 52.87 -1.50 22.16
N ALA A 10 54.04 -2.00 22.57
CA ALA A 10 54.26 -3.44 22.75
C ALA A 10 53.41 -4.00 23.91
N ILE A 11 53.34 -3.28 25.04
CA ILE A 11 52.49 -3.67 26.18
C ILE A 11 51.01 -3.67 25.78
N LEU A 12 50.55 -2.65 25.06
CA LEU A 12 49.15 -2.55 24.64
C LEU A 12 48.77 -3.68 23.67
N LEU A 13 49.68 -4.05 22.76
CA LEU A 13 49.49 -5.18 21.85
C LEU A 13 49.41 -6.51 22.61
N ILE A 14 50.28 -6.72 23.60
CA ILE A 14 50.26 -7.93 24.44
C ILE A 14 48.95 -8.01 25.25
N CYS A 15 48.48 -6.89 25.82
CA CYS A 15 47.21 -6.85 26.54
C CYS A 15 46.02 -7.16 25.63
N LEU A 16 46.01 -6.66 24.39
CA LEU A 16 44.96 -6.97 23.41
C LEU A 16 44.98 -8.45 23.03
N ILE A 17 46.15 -9.04 22.75
CA ILE A 17 46.28 -10.45 22.39
C ILE A 17 45.84 -11.34 23.56
N LEU A 18 46.26 -11.02 24.79
CA LEU A 18 45.85 -11.77 25.98
C LEU A 18 44.35 -11.62 26.27
N GLY A 19 43.78 -10.43 26.08
CA GLY A 19 42.34 -10.19 26.22
C GLY A 19 41.52 -11.00 25.21
N SER A 20 41.92 -11.02 23.94
CA SER A 20 41.27 -11.82 22.90
C SER A 20 41.41 -13.32 23.15
N PHE A 21 42.57 -13.78 23.63
CA PHE A 21 42.79 -15.19 23.98
C PHE A 21 41.93 -15.62 25.17
N PHE A 22 41.84 -14.81 26.23
CA PHE A 22 40.97 -15.10 27.37
C PHE A 22 39.49 -15.11 26.98
N HIS A 23 39.05 -14.18 26.13
CA HIS A 23 37.67 -14.14 25.66
C HIS A 23 37.33 -15.34 24.76
N TYR A 24 38.27 -15.80 23.94
CA TYR A 24 38.11 -17.01 23.13
C TYR A 24 38.02 -18.28 23.99
N VAL A 25 38.95 -18.46 24.92
CA VAL A 25 38.98 -19.61 25.84
C VAL A 25 37.75 -19.63 26.76
N TRP A 26 37.28 -18.46 27.20
CA TRP A 26 36.06 -18.36 28.00
C TRP A 26 34.81 -18.69 27.19
N SER A 27 34.70 -18.19 25.95
CA SER A 27 33.58 -18.49 25.04
C SER A 27 33.49 -19.99 24.70
N GLU A 28 34.62 -20.64 24.38
CA GLU A 28 34.62 -22.09 24.12
C GLU A 28 34.26 -22.90 25.36
N ARG A 29 34.73 -22.48 26.55
CA ARG A 29 34.36 -23.16 27.81
C ARG A 29 32.88 -22.97 28.15
N GLU A 30 32.29 -21.82 27.88
CA GLU A 30 30.88 -21.58 28.17
C GLU A 30 29.96 -22.43 27.28
N ASP A 31 30.31 -22.62 26.02
CA ASP A 31 29.59 -23.50 25.09
C ASP A 31 29.76 -24.99 25.43
N LEU A 32 30.95 -25.40 25.89
CA LEU A 32 31.18 -26.75 26.42
C LEU A 32 30.40 -26.98 27.72
N PHE A 33 30.38 -26.01 28.63
CA PHE A 33 29.65 -26.10 29.89
C PHE A 33 28.14 -26.15 29.68
N LYS A 34 27.59 -25.40 28.72
CA LYS A 34 26.17 -25.46 28.34
C LYS A 34 25.81 -26.75 27.59
N LYS A 35 26.75 -27.38 26.88
CA LYS A 35 26.54 -28.68 26.22
C LYS A 35 26.64 -29.88 27.17
N GLU A 36 27.53 -29.83 28.16
CA GLU A 36 27.76 -30.94 29.09
C GLU A 36 26.94 -30.85 30.38
N PHE A 37 26.59 -29.64 30.82
CA PHE A 37 25.77 -29.40 32.02
C PHE A 37 24.56 -28.57 31.66
N ASP A 38 23.50 -29.25 31.20
CA ASP A 38 22.15 -28.73 31.33
C ASP A 38 21.61 -29.21 32.69
N PRO A 39 21.58 -28.36 33.73
CA PRO A 39 21.12 -28.75 35.06
C PRO A 39 19.67 -29.24 35.03
N GLN A 40 18.85 -28.77 34.08
CA GLN A 40 17.49 -29.27 33.91
C GLN A 40 17.51 -30.72 33.44
N ARG A 41 18.41 -31.10 32.54
CA ARG A 41 18.51 -32.46 32.02
C ARG A 41 18.98 -33.47 33.06
N VAL A 42 19.92 -33.09 33.94
CA VAL A 42 20.40 -33.95 35.04
C VAL A 42 19.33 -34.13 36.11
N ILE A 43 18.62 -33.05 36.49
CA ILE A 43 17.50 -33.11 37.45
C ILE A 43 16.32 -33.91 36.85
N GLU A 44 16.04 -33.75 35.55
CA GLU A 44 15.03 -34.54 34.85
C GLU A 44 15.38 -36.03 34.83
N GLU A 45 16.62 -36.41 34.50
CA GLU A 45 17.05 -37.82 34.46
C GLU A 45 16.99 -38.52 35.83
N GLU A 46 17.19 -37.78 36.93
CA GLU A 46 17.18 -38.33 38.28
C GLU A 46 15.76 -38.44 38.88
N ILE A 47 14.87 -37.49 38.55
CA ILE A 47 13.42 -37.57 38.88
C ILE A 47 12.72 -38.64 38.03
N LEU A 48 13.09 -38.77 36.75
CA LEU A 48 12.49 -39.75 35.83
C LEU A 48 12.90 -41.20 36.12
N LYS A 49 13.95 -41.46 36.92
CA LYS A 49 14.37 -42.84 37.25
C LYS A 49 13.52 -43.54 38.31
N ASN A 50 12.79 -42.78 39.15
CA ASN A 50 12.20 -43.32 40.37
C ASN A 50 10.66 -43.23 40.45
N ASP A 51 9.98 -42.55 39.50
CA ASP A 51 8.52 -42.45 39.49
C ASP A 51 7.91 -42.67 38.09
N PRO A 52 7.31 -43.84 37.81
CA PRO A 52 6.64 -44.15 36.55
C PRO A 52 5.50 -43.18 36.19
N VAL A 53 4.87 -42.54 37.18
CA VAL A 53 3.80 -41.56 36.98
C VAL A 53 4.40 -40.25 36.47
N ALA A 54 5.52 -39.80 37.05
CA ALA A 54 6.24 -38.61 36.60
C ALA A 54 6.74 -38.74 35.14
N ILE A 55 7.23 -39.93 34.75
CA ILE A 55 7.63 -40.21 33.35
C ILE A 55 6.45 -40.06 32.39
N LYS A 56 5.26 -40.53 32.78
CA LYS A 56 4.06 -40.48 31.95
C LYS A 56 3.57 -39.04 31.75
N GLU A 57 3.53 -38.24 32.82
CA GLU A 57 3.13 -36.83 32.75
C GLU A 57 4.17 -35.97 32.00
N TRP A 58 5.47 -36.20 32.20
CA TRP A 58 6.51 -35.48 31.45
C TRP A 58 6.44 -35.76 29.94
N ARG A 59 6.26 -37.03 29.53
CA ARG A 59 6.05 -37.38 28.12
C ARG A 59 4.78 -36.77 27.54
N LYS A 60 3.73 -36.61 28.35
CA LYS A 60 2.50 -35.92 27.95
C LYS A 60 2.76 -34.43 27.75
N MET A 61 3.44 -33.75 28.67
CA MET A 61 3.86 -32.35 28.52
C MET A 61 4.74 -32.14 27.29
N GLN A 62 5.73 -33.01 27.03
CA GLN A 62 6.57 -32.91 25.84
C GLN A 62 5.77 -33.08 24.53
N ARG A 63 4.77 -33.97 24.51
CA ARG A 63 3.86 -34.11 23.36
C ARG A 63 2.95 -32.90 23.20
N GLU A 64 2.46 -32.33 24.29
CA GLU A 64 1.64 -31.12 24.29
C GLU A 64 2.44 -29.90 23.83
N ASP A 65 3.68 -29.73 24.29
CA ASP A 65 4.59 -28.67 23.86
C ASP A 65 5.02 -28.84 22.39
N ALA A 66 5.33 -30.07 21.95
CA ALA A 66 5.59 -30.36 20.55
C ALA A 66 4.35 -30.10 19.67
N ALA A 67 3.16 -30.46 20.14
CA ALA A 67 1.91 -30.17 19.44
C ALA A 67 1.59 -28.66 19.41
N LEU A 68 1.93 -27.92 20.47
CA LEU A 68 1.79 -26.47 20.54
C LEU A 68 2.77 -25.77 19.58
N LYS A 69 4.04 -26.19 19.58
CA LYS A 69 5.07 -25.72 18.64
C LYS A 69 4.76 -26.08 17.20
N GLN A 70 4.20 -27.26 16.94
CA GLN A 70 3.74 -27.66 15.61
C GLN A 70 2.54 -26.82 15.18
N LYS A 71 1.55 -26.61 16.05
CA LYS A 71 0.45 -25.66 15.80
C LYS A 71 0.98 -24.28 15.49
N GLN A 72 1.93 -23.77 16.26
CA GLN A 72 2.59 -22.46 16.02
C GLN A 72 3.34 -22.41 14.68
N LYS A 73 3.94 -23.51 14.21
CA LYS A 73 4.54 -23.60 12.86
C LYS A 73 3.48 -23.61 11.76
N ASP A 74 2.34 -24.25 11.98
CA ASP A 74 1.19 -24.22 11.05
C ASP A 74 0.58 -22.80 10.93
N PHE A 75 0.98 -21.87 11.82
CA PHE A 75 0.61 -20.45 11.76
C PHE A 75 1.62 -19.58 11.02
N ILE A 76 2.66 -20.13 10.38
CA ILE A 76 3.64 -19.35 9.62
C ILE A 76 3.42 -19.58 8.12
N LEU A 77 3.13 -18.51 7.39
CA LEU A 77 2.96 -18.52 5.93
C LEU A 77 4.22 -18.01 5.27
N SER A 78 4.73 -18.78 4.29
CA SER A 78 5.86 -18.34 3.47
C SER A 78 5.36 -17.51 2.30
N ILE A 79 5.70 -16.22 2.31
CA ILE A 79 5.28 -15.23 1.32
C ILE A 79 6.55 -14.61 0.73
N GLY A 80 6.87 -14.94 -0.53
CA GLY A 80 8.02 -14.36 -1.22
C GLY A 80 9.37 -14.72 -0.59
N GLY A 81 9.46 -15.88 0.09
CA GLY A 81 10.65 -16.29 0.84
C GLY A 81 10.71 -15.76 2.27
N GLU A 82 9.79 -14.88 2.67
CA GLU A 82 9.65 -14.46 4.06
C GLU A 82 8.63 -15.32 4.80
N ASN A 83 8.94 -15.66 6.05
CA ASN A 83 8.04 -16.39 6.92
C ASN A 83 7.25 -15.40 7.79
N LEU A 84 5.96 -15.23 7.51
CA LEU A 84 5.07 -14.31 8.23
C LEU A 84 4.09 -15.07 9.12
N PRO A 85 4.01 -14.75 10.42
CA PRO A 85 2.96 -15.29 11.27
C PRO A 85 1.58 -14.86 10.75
N ARG A 86 0.61 -15.77 10.77
CA ARG A 86 -0.80 -15.54 10.42
C ARG A 86 -1.37 -14.35 11.19
N SER A 87 -1.02 -14.20 12.46
CA SER A 87 -1.46 -13.06 13.29
C SER A 87 -1.00 -11.70 12.73
N VAL A 88 0.22 -11.64 12.18
CA VAL A 88 0.76 -10.43 11.53
C VAL A 88 -0.02 -10.16 10.24
N LEU A 89 -0.24 -11.18 9.41
CA LEU A 89 -1.01 -11.03 8.17
C LEU A 89 -2.46 -10.59 8.43
N ILE A 90 -3.10 -11.12 9.48
CA ILE A 90 -4.46 -10.71 9.88
C ILE A 90 -4.44 -9.24 10.32
N ALA A 91 -3.51 -8.85 11.18
CA ALA A 91 -3.41 -7.48 11.67
C ALA A 91 -3.19 -6.49 10.52
N ASP A 92 -2.29 -6.83 9.60
CA ASP A 92 -2.02 -6.07 8.39
C ASP A 92 -3.25 -5.97 7.49
N PHE A 93 -3.90 -7.11 7.21
CA PHE A 93 -5.12 -7.16 6.40
C PHE A 93 -6.21 -6.22 6.95
N LEU A 94 -6.44 -6.23 8.25
CA LEU A 94 -7.42 -5.36 8.92
C LEU A 94 -7.05 -3.87 8.86
N ASN A 95 -5.78 -3.54 8.63
CA ASN A 95 -5.32 -2.18 8.41
C ASN A 95 -5.48 -1.76 6.94
N VAL A 96 -5.13 -2.64 6.00
CA VAL A 96 -5.11 -2.29 4.56
C VAL A 96 -6.49 -2.33 3.89
N ALA A 97 -7.35 -3.26 4.31
CA ALA A 97 -8.66 -3.51 3.69
C ALA A 97 -9.78 -2.58 4.19
N PHE A 98 -9.50 -1.77 5.20
CA PHE A 98 -10.48 -0.91 5.85
C PHE A 98 -9.94 0.51 5.97
N SER A 99 -10.49 1.42 5.19
CA SER A 99 -10.23 2.85 5.40
C SER A 99 -11.20 3.43 6.42
N SER A 100 -10.69 4.32 7.26
CA SER A 100 -11.48 5.12 8.20
C SER A 100 -11.93 6.45 7.62
N LYS A 101 -11.51 6.79 6.39
CA LYS A 101 -11.78 8.09 5.77
C LYS A 101 -12.71 7.95 4.58
N LEU A 102 -13.97 8.29 4.81
CA LEU A 102 -14.91 8.59 3.73
C LEU A 102 -14.70 10.04 3.28
N TRP A 103 -14.70 10.25 1.96
CA TRP A 103 -14.72 11.59 1.38
C TRP A 103 -16.07 12.24 1.74
N ASN A 104 -16.06 13.08 2.78
CA ASN A 104 -17.06 14.09 3.19
C ASN A 104 -17.12 14.32 4.72
N GLU A 105 -16.41 13.55 5.56
CA GLU A 105 -16.42 13.83 7.01
C GLU A 105 -15.72 15.16 7.38
N ASP A 106 -14.76 15.63 6.56
CA ASP A 106 -13.97 16.84 6.84
C ASP A 106 -14.43 18.10 6.06
N THR A 107 -15.25 17.99 5.01
CA THR A 107 -15.60 19.12 4.11
C THR A 107 -16.96 19.77 4.40
N GLY A 108 -17.55 19.46 5.56
CA GLY A 108 -18.94 19.78 5.94
C GLY A 108 -19.35 21.26 6.03
N GLN A 109 -18.55 22.23 5.56
CA GLN A 109 -18.91 23.66 5.60
C GLN A 109 -18.86 24.39 4.25
N ASP A 110 -17.95 24.06 3.33
CA ASP A 110 -17.81 24.86 2.09
C ASP A 110 -18.67 24.36 0.91
N TYR A 111 -19.12 23.10 0.92
CA TYR A 111 -19.87 22.52 -0.21
C TYR A 111 -21.40 22.70 -0.13
N GLU A 112 -21.98 23.02 1.04
CA GLU A 112 -23.39 23.44 1.14
C GLU A 112 -23.67 24.67 0.25
N MET A 113 -22.65 25.52 0.05
CA MET A 113 -22.74 26.71 -0.80
C MET A 113 -22.87 26.36 -2.30
N PHE A 114 -22.28 25.24 -2.74
CA PHE A 114 -22.37 24.76 -4.13
C PHE A 114 -23.66 23.97 -4.40
N LEU A 115 -24.23 23.33 -3.37
CA LEU A 115 -25.52 22.65 -3.48
C LEU A 115 -26.71 23.61 -3.44
N ARG A 116 -26.62 24.73 -2.69
CA ARG A 116 -27.67 25.77 -2.68
C ARG A 116 -27.79 26.53 -4.00
N THR A 117 -26.77 26.53 -4.86
CA THR A 117 -26.87 27.10 -6.21
C THR A 117 -27.46 26.12 -7.24
N LYS A 118 -27.65 24.84 -6.88
CA LYS A 118 -28.21 23.76 -7.71
C LYS A 118 -29.71 23.46 -7.47
N GLU A 119 -30.47 24.40 -6.92
CA GLU A 119 -31.93 24.44 -7.17
C GLU A 119 -32.27 24.77 -8.64
N THR A 120 -31.24 25.04 -9.46
CA THR A 120 -31.35 25.25 -10.91
C THR A 120 -31.24 23.94 -11.69
N GLN A 121 -32.39 23.24 -11.81
CA GLN A 121 -32.63 22.05 -12.63
C GLN A 121 -31.80 20.81 -12.26
N PRO A 122 -32.41 19.60 -12.18
CA PRO A 122 -31.63 18.38 -12.04
C PRO A 122 -30.62 18.36 -13.18
N LEU A 123 -29.35 18.06 -12.91
CA LEU A 123 -28.34 17.79 -13.93
C LEU A 123 -29.00 16.79 -14.90
N SER A 124 -29.45 17.31 -16.05
CA SER A 124 -30.69 16.82 -16.69
C SER A 124 -30.68 15.31 -16.93
N SER A 125 -31.85 14.67 -16.90
CA SER A 125 -32.05 13.28 -17.35
C SER A 125 -31.38 12.97 -18.71
N ILE A 126 -31.14 14.00 -19.52
CA ILE A 126 -30.38 13.98 -20.77
C ILE A 126 -28.89 13.69 -20.55
N LEU A 127 -28.23 14.33 -19.58
CA LEU A 127 -26.82 14.08 -19.24
C LEU A 127 -26.64 12.70 -18.63
N GLU A 128 -27.53 12.25 -17.77
CA GLU A 128 -27.46 10.88 -17.23
C GLU A 128 -27.72 9.82 -18.31
N LYS A 129 -28.68 10.06 -19.20
CA LYS A 129 -28.93 9.18 -20.35
C LYS A 129 -27.73 9.12 -21.29
N ARG A 130 -26.97 10.22 -21.39
CA ARG A 130 -25.79 10.31 -22.25
C ARG A 130 -24.53 9.78 -21.56
N TYR A 131 -24.38 9.97 -20.25
CA TYR A 131 -23.23 9.59 -19.44
C TYR A 131 -23.70 8.89 -18.16
N PRO A 132 -24.07 7.60 -18.22
CA PRO A 132 -24.66 6.89 -17.08
C PRO A 132 -23.78 6.89 -15.83
N TRP A 133 -22.46 6.89 -16.00
CA TRP A 133 -21.49 6.89 -14.92
C TRP A 133 -21.53 8.17 -14.05
N LEU A 134 -22.04 9.30 -14.57
CA LEU A 134 -22.15 10.55 -13.79
C LEU A 134 -23.08 10.40 -12.58
N ARG A 135 -24.01 9.44 -12.62
CA ARG A 135 -24.86 9.10 -11.46
C ARG A 135 -24.07 8.66 -10.25
N LEU A 136 -22.85 8.14 -10.46
CA LEU A 136 -21.97 7.71 -9.37
C LEU A 136 -21.34 8.91 -8.63
N LEU A 137 -21.24 10.07 -9.28
CA LEU A 137 -20.65 11.28 -8.67
C LEU A 137 -21.57 11.94 -7.64
N TYR A 138 -22.88 11.86 -7.84
CA TYR A 138 -23.89 12.67 -7.14
C TYR A 138 -24.90 11.83 -6.34
N ARG A 139 -24.49 10.67 -5.82
CA ARG A 139 -25.38 9.85 -4.98
C ARG A 139 -25.56 10.51 -3.62
N ASN A 140 -26.76 11.04 -3.36
CA ASN A 140 -27.14 11.59 -2.06
C ASN A 140 -27.72 10.52 -1.11
N ASP A 141 -28.27 9.43 -1.67
CA ASP A 141 -28.88 8.36 -0.90
C ASP A 141 -27.97 7.11 -0.86
N ASN A 142 -28.07 6.34 0.23
CA ASN A 142 -27.50 4.99 0.36
C ASN A 142 -25.97 4.91 0.37
N LEU A 143 -25.35 5.67 1.29
CA LEU A 143 -23.91 5.61 1.57
C LEU A 143 -23.48 4.19 1.99
N PRO A 144 -22.23 3.79 1.69
CA PRO A 144 -21.66 2.53 2.18
C PRO A 144 -21.67 2.47 3.71
N LYS A 145 -21.76 1.27 4.29
CA LYS A 145 -21.49 1.10 5.73
C LYS A 145 -20.04 1.54 6.00
N PRO A 146 -19.80 2.46 6.95
CA PRO A 146 -18.45 2.86 7.31
C PRO A 146 -17.73 1.68 7.98
N TYR A 147 -16.39 1.65 7.88
CA TYR A 147 -15.55 0.60 8.49
C TYR A 147 -15.93 -0.83 8.10
N ALA A 148 -16.49 -1.02 6.89
CA ALA A 148 -16.87 -2.31 6.37
C ALA A 148 -16.02 -2.70 5.16
N LEU A 149 -15.82 -4.00 5.02
CA LEU A 149 -15.05 -4.60 3.95
C LEU A 149 -15.70 -4.27 2.61
N THR A 150 -14.91 -3.74 1.68
CA THR A 150 -15.38 -3.28 0.38
C THR A 150 -14.60 -4.01 -0.71
N LYS A 151 -15.30 -4.74 -1.59
CA LYS A 151 -14.67 -5.49 -2.69
C LYS A 151 -15.61 -5.71 -3.87
N TRP A 152 -15.06 -6.18 -4.99
CA TRP A 152 -15.84 -6.64 -6.14
C TRP A 152 -16.52 -7.99 -5.84
N ASP A 153 -17.79 -8.12 -6.22
CA ASP A 153 -18.58 -9.35 -6.15
C ASP A 153 -18.91 -9.93 -7.53
N GLN A 154 -18.59 -9.18 -8.59
CA GLN A 154 -18.84 -9.49 -9.99
C GLN A 154 -17.54 -9.40 -10.79
N LYS A 155 -17.65 -9.71 -12.09
CA LYS A 155 -16.59 -9.50 -13.08
C LYS A 155 -15.96 -8.12 -12.94
N ILE A 156 -14.63 -8.09 -13.00
CA ILE A 156 -13.83 -6.87 -12.95
C ILE A 156 -13.56 -6.41 -14.38
N THR A 157 -13.83 -5.15 -14.68
CA THR A 157 -13.54 -4.56 -15.99
C THR A 157 -12.62 -3.36 -15.81
N ILE A 158 -11.52 -3.35 -16.55
CA ILE A 158 -10.46 -2.32 -16.45
C ILE A 158 -10.42 -1.54 -17.75
N GLY A 159 -10.39 -0.22 -17.67
CA GLY A 159 -10.37 0.67 -18.82
C GLY A 159 -9.46 1.87 -18.59
N LEU A 160 -9.08 2.52 -19.68
CA LEU A 160 -8.29 3.74 -19.65
C LEU A 160 -9.20 4.97 -19.76
N ASP A 161 -8.83 6.05 -19.07
CA ASP A 161 -9.52 7.35 -19.13
C ASP A 161 -10.94 7.35 -18.54
N TRP A 162 -11.70 8.42 -18.69
CA TRP A 162 -13.12 8.45 -18.35
C TRP A 162 -14.00 7.73 -19.39
N PRO A 163 -15.13 7.10 -18.97
CA PRO A 163 -16.09 6.53 -19.90
C PRO A 163 -16.72 7.63 -20.78
N MET A 164 -16.72 7.40 -22.09
CA MET A 164 -17.00 8.39 -23.14
C MET A 164 -16.11 9.65 -23.04
N GLY A 165 -15.19 9.82 -23.99
CA GLY A 165 -14.14 10.85 -23.95
C GLY A 165 -14.53 12.34 -23.96
N ALA A 166 -15.75 12.73 -23.61
CA ALA A 166 -16.15 14.14 -23.45
C ALA A 166 -15.40 14.83 -22.29
N PHE A 167 -14.97 14.07 -21.29
CA PHE A 167 -14.17 14.54 -20.14
C PHE A 167 -12.73 14.00 -20.19
N SER A 168 -12.35 13.40 -21.31
CA SER A 168 -11.02 12.83 -21.51
C SER A 168 -10.02 13.92 -21.83
N HIS A 169 -8.98 14.05 -21.03
CA HIS A 169 -7.77 14.78 -21.41
C HIS A 169 -6.91 14.00 -22.41
N GLY A 170 -7.41 12.90 -22.96
CA GLY A 170 -6.59 11.92 -23.64
C GLY A 170 -5.97 12.39 -24.93
N ARG A 171 -6.59 13.34 -25.64
CA ARG A 171 -5.93 13.98 -26.77
C ARG A 171 -4.71 14.77 -26.30
N ALA A 172 -4.88 15.62 -25.30
CA ALA A 172 -3.79 16.43 -24.76
C ALA A 172 -2.70 15.57 -24.08
N VAL A 173 -3.08 14.45 -23.45
CA VAL A 173 -2.14 13.46 -22.90
C VAL A 173 -1.31 12.85 -24.03
N GLU A 174 -1.96 12.39 -25.11
CA GLU A 174 -1.27 11.71 -26.20
C GLU A 174 -0.44 12.69 -27.05
N GLU A 175 -0.86 13.95 -27.17
CA GLU A 175 -0.08 15.03 -27.79
C GLU A 175 1.18 15.34 -26.97
N LYS A 176 1.08 15.39 -25.64
CA LYS A 176 2.22 15.69 -24.76
C LYS A 176 3.12 14.47 -24.52
N PHE A 177 2.52 13.30 -24.41
CA PHE A 177 3.18 12.03 -24.10
C PHE A 177 2.73 10.94 -25.08
N PRO A 178 3.20 10.98 -26.33
CA PRO A 178 2.81 10.01 -27.36
C PRO A 178 3.09 8.57 -26.95
N GLY A 179 2.15 7.67 -27.23
CA GLY A 179 2.22 6.25 -26.90
C GLY A 179 1.77 5.90 -25.48
N THR A 180 1.32 6.87 -24.67
CA THR A 180 0.91 6.65 -23.28
C THR A 180 -0.19 5.61 -23.16
N TYR A 181 -1.26 5.73 -23.95
CA TYR A 181 -2.39 4.80 -23.88
C TYR A 181 -1.98 3.38 -24.26
N LYS A 182 -1.16 3.23 -25.30
CA LYS A 182 -0.66 1.92 -25.75
C LYS A 182 0.23 1.28 -24.69
N MET A 183 1.09 2.08 -24.04
CA MET A 183 1.95 1.62 -22.96
C MET A 183 1.11 1.20 -21.75
N PHE A 184 0.15 2.01 -21.30
CA PHE A 184 -0.71 1.68 -20.17
C PHE A 184 -1.55 0.42 -20.44
N GLU A 185 -2.16 0.32 -21.63
CA GLU A 185 -2.92 -0.85 -22.05
C GLU A 185 -2.08 -2.13 -21.96
N LYS A 186 -0.85 -2.09 -22.47
CA LYS A 186 0.08 -3.22 -22.39
C LYS A 186 0.33 -3.62 -20.92
N GLN A 187 0.69 -2.66 -20.07
CA GLN A 187 0.97 -2.94 -18.65
C GLN A 187 -0.24 -3.51 -17.90
N ILE A 188 -1.45 -2.99 -18.19
CA ILE A 188 -2.68 -3.52 -17.58
C ILE A 188 -2.93 -4.96 -18.04
N LYS A 189 -2.84 -5.22 -19.35
CA LYS A 189 -3.06 -6.56 -19.91
C LYS A 189 -2.06 -7.58 -19.35
N ASP A 190 -0.82 -7.17 -19.13
CA ASP A 190 0.20 -8.04 -18.52
C ASP A 190 -0.13 -8.44 -17.07
N ILE A 191 -0.88 -7.62 -16.33
CA ILE A 191 -1.23 -7.85 -14.91
C ILE A 191 -2.56 -8.60 -14.74
N ILE A 192 -3.45 -8.56 -15.73
CA ILE A 192 -4.78 -9.21 -15.67
C ILE A 192 -4.71 -10.68 -15.22
N PRO A 193 -3.82 -11.54 -15.76
CA PRO A 193 -3.75 -12.95 -15.36
C PRO A 193 -3.46 -13.13 -13.86
N ASP A 194 -2.64 -12.26 -13.27
CA ASP A 194 -2.36 -12.30 -11.84
C ASP A 194 -3.59 -11.90 -11.02
N ILE A 195 -4.34 -10.87 -11.44
CA ILE A 195 -5.58 -10.47 -10.76
C ILE A 195 -6.61 -11.61 -10.84
N GLN A 196 -6.81 -12.23 -12.00
CA GLN A 196 -7.73 -13.35 -12.16
C GLN A 196 -7.36 -14.51 -11.24
N ARG A 197 -6.07 -14.87 -11.19
CA ARG A 197 -5.57 -15.94 -10.31
C ARG A 197 -5.84 -15.65 -8.83
N LEU A 198 -5.58 -14.43 -8.38
CA LEU A 198 -5.68 -14.06 -6.96
C LEU A 198 -7.12 -13.86 -6.49
N THR A 199 -7.98 -13.33 -7.34
CA THR A 199 -9.36 -12.99 -7.00
C THR A 199 -10.34 -14.13 -7.30
N GLY A 200 -9.99 -15.02 -8.24
CA GLY A 200 -10.91 -16.03 -8.79
C GLY A 200 -12.04 -15.44 -9.64
N LEU A 201 -12.01 -14.14 -9.94
CA LEU A 201 -13.02 -13.46 -10.75
C LEU A 201 -12.57 -13.38 -12.21
N ASP A 202 -13.56 -13.27 -13.11
CA ASP A 202 -13.27 -12.86 -14.48
C ASP A 202 -12.80 -11.40 -14.50
N VAL A 203 -11.75 -11.12 -15.26
CA VAL A 203 -11.13 -9.80 -15.37
C VAL A 203 -10.90 -9.51 -16.85
N GLU A 204 -11.41 -8.40 -17.33
CA GLU A 204 -11.31 -8.01 -18.74
C GLU A 204 -10.80 -6.58 -18.89
N PHE A 205 -9.94 -6.36 -19.88
CA PHE A 205 -9.63 -5.02 -20.35
C PHE A 205 -10.62 -4.56 -21.41
N ILE A 206 -11.26 -3.41 -21.19
CA ILE A 206 -12.14 -2.75 -22.16
C ILE A 206 -11.34 -1.64 -22.84
N ALA A 207 -11.21 -1.74 -24.16
CA ALA A 207 -10.49 -0.74 -24.94
C ALA A 207 -11.23 0.61 -24.94
N LYS A 208 -10.49 1.72 -25.02
CA LYS A 208 -11.03 3.09 -24.96
C LYS A 208 -12.17 3.37 -25.96
N ASN A 209 -12.14 2.73 -27.13
CA ASN A 209 -13.12 2.94 -28.20
C ASN A 209 -14.18 1.82 -28.26
N ASP A 210 -14.21 0.92 -27.28
CA ASP A 210 -15.21 -0.14 -27.19
C ASP A 210 -16.63 0.47 -27.06
N PRO A 211 -17.64 -0.04 -27.78
CA PRO A 211 -19.02 0.46 -27.66
C PRO A 211 -19.57 0.44 -26.22
N ARG A 212 -19.11 -0.49 -25.38
CA ARG A 212 -19.52 -0.61 -23.96
C ARG A 212 -19.13 0.62 -23.13
N GLU A 213 -18.10 1.36 -23.52
CA GLU A 213 -17.70 2.61 -22.85
C GLU A 213 -18.78 3.70 -22.90
N LYS A 214 -19.83 3.50 -23.73
CA LYS A 214 -20.97 4.40 -23.88
C LYS A 214 -22.25 3.91 -23.19
N THR A 215 -22.21 2.75 -22.55
CA THR A 215 -23.37 2.12 -21.91
C THR A 215 -23.16 2.05 -20.40
N GLU A 216 -24.02 1.33 -19.67
CA GLU A 216 -23.83 1.03 -18.25
C GLU A 216 -22.79 -0.09 -18.01
N GLU A 217 -22.30 -0.72 -19.08
CA GLU A 217 -21.31 -1.81 -19.05
C GLU A 217 -19.86 -1.32 -19.24
N PHE A 218 -19.64 -0.01 -19.08
CA PHE A 218 -18.31 0.58 -19.15
C PHE A 218 -17.33 -0.06 -18.15
N ALA A 219 -16.02 0.04 -18.41
CA ALA A 219 -15.05 -0.51 -17.47
C ALA A 219 -15.10 0.19 -16.12
N ARG A 220 -15.23 -0.57 -15.02
CA ARG A 220 -15.48 -0.02 -13.68
C ARG A 220 -14.22 0.36 -12.91
N ILE A 221 -13.07 -0.23 -13.24
CA ILE A 221 -11.76 0.27 -12.79
C ILE A 221 -11.21 1.19 -13.89
N ARG A 222 -10.94 2.45 -13.56
CA ARG A 222 -10.41 3.46 -14.50
C ARG A 222 -8.99 3.85 -14.15
N VAL A 223 -8.09 3.64 -15.10
CA VAL A 223 -6.72 4.18 -15.05
C VAL A 223 -6.66 5.42 -15.93
N ILE A 224 -6.56 6.59 -15.31
CA ILE A 224 -6.66 7.88 -15.98
C ILE A 224 -5.26 8.50 -16.08
N PRO A 225 -4.67 8.56 -17.28
CA PRO A 225 -3.44 9.31 -17.46
C PRO A 225 -3.73 10.81 -17.34
N ILE A 226 -2.88 11.55 -16.64
CA ILE A 226 -3.04 12.99 -16.42
C ILE A 226 -1.79 13.79 -16.80
N ILE A 227 -2.00 15.02 -17.25
CA ILE A 227 -0.94 15.91 -17.76
C ILE A 227 -0.33 16.78 -16.67
N ARG A 228 -1.14 17.14 -15.67
CA ARG A 228 -0.77 18.09 -14.61
C ARG A 228 -0.41 17.36 -13.32
N THR A 229 0.56 17.90 -12.60
CA THR A 229 1.12 17.37 -11.35
C THR A 229 0.32 17.80 -10.10
N HIS A 230 -0.98 18.11 -10.23
CA HIS A 230 -1.82 18.49 -9.07
C HIS A 230 -2.15 17.32 -8.12
N LEU A 231 -1.41 16.22 -8.21
CA LEU A 231 -1.53 15.11 -7.28
C LEU A 231 -0.73 15.43 -6.02
N ARG A 232 -1.23 14.99 -4.86
CA ARG A 232 -0.44 14.95 -3.60
C ARG A 232 0.74 13.96 -3.66
N ASN A 233 1.04 13.41 -4.84
CA ASN A 233 2.07 12.41 -5.05
C ASN A 233 3.40 13.12 -5.20
N TYR A 234 4.16 13.15 -4.11
CA TYR A 234 5.56 13.55 -4.13
C TYR A 234 6.38 12.42 -4.76
N PHE A 235 6.32 12.30 -6.08
CA PHE A 235 7.30 11.49 -6.77
C PHE A 235 8.62 12.23 -6.79
N ARG A 236 9.70 11.45 -6.71
CA ARG A 236 11.08 11.91 -6.81
C ARG A 236 11.42 12.59 -8.15
N PHE A 237 10.46 12.84 -9.05
CA PHE A 237 10.71 13.22 -10.45
C PHE A 237 10.04 14.53 -10.88
N HIS A 238 10.92 15.41 -11.36
CA HIS A 238 10.77 16.55 -12.28
C HIS A 238 9.76 17.68 -12.00
N ARG A 239 10.33 18.85 -11.68
CA ARG A 239 9.75 20.18 -11.91
C ARG A 239 10.00 20.53 -13.38
N GLU A 240 9.09 20.14 -14.28
CA GLU A 240 9.10 20.75 -15.62
C GLU A 240 8.75 22.23 -15.43
N ASN A 241 9.64 23.14 -15.80
CA ASN A 241 9.42 24.59 -15.75
C ASN A 241 8.25 24.97 -16.67
N MET A 242 7.01 24.76 -16.22
CA MET A 242 5.80 25.10 -16.97
C MET A 242 5.51 26.60 -17.01
N TYR A 243 6.29 27.43 -16.33
CA TYR A 243 6.11 28.88 -16.33
C TYR A 243 7.38 29.60 -16.78
N GLY A 244 7.54 29.71 -18.09
CA GLY A 244 8.17 30.90 -18.64
C GLY A 244 7.36 32.12 -18.17
N ARG A 245 7.95 32.91 -17.27
CA ARG A 245 7.46 34.15 -16.65
C ARG A 245 6.61 34.00 -15.38
N GLY A 246 7.28 34.09 -14.23
CA GLY A 246 7.05 35.20 -13.30
C GLY A 246 5.78 35.22 -12.46
N GLY A 247 5.14 34.07 -12.20
CA GLY A 247 4.04 34.00 -11.25
C GLY A 247 3.91 32.60 -10.66
N ALA A 248 4.64 32.31 -9.58
CA ALA A 248 4.28 31.20 -8.72
C ALA A 248 2.98 31.58 -8.01
N SER A 249 1.83 31.25 -8.60
CA SER A 249 0.60 31.17 -7.83
C SER A 249 0.78 30.03 -6.83
N TYR A 250 1.02 30.37 -5.57
CA TYR A 250 1.21 29.45 -4.45
C TYR A 250 -0.06 28.70 -4.04
N SER A 251 -1.11 28.72 -4.87
CA SER A 251 -2.27 27.86 -4.72
C SER A 251 -1.98 26.48 -5.32
N TRP A 252 -1.10 25.70 -4.68
CA TRP A 252 -1.05 24.24 -4.87
C TRP A 252 -2.17 23.60 -4.05
N HIS A 253 -3.38 24.09 -4.25
CA HIS A 253 -4.57 23.34 -3.90
C HIS A 253 -4.94 22.54 -5.14
N ILE A 254 -5.32 21.29 -4.91
CA ILE A 254 -6.05 20.52 -5.90
C ILE A 254 -7.18 21.46 -6.38
N ASP A 255 -7.40 21.58 -7.68
CA ASP A 255 -8.71 22.02 -8.13
C ASP A 255 -9.66 20.86 -7.79
N GLU A 256 -10.02 20.78 -6.50
CA GLU A 256 -10.84 19.75 -5.84
C GLU A 256 -12.21 19.62 -6.51
N HIS A 257 -12.51 20.54 -7.42
CA HIS A 257 -13.75 20.61 -8.16
C HIS A 257 -13.83 19.64 -9.34
N GLU A 258 -12.72 19.04 -9.81
CA GLU A 258 -12.82 18.34 -11.09
C GLU A 258 -13.73 17.12 -11.03
N TYR A 259 -13.59 16.15 -10.11
CA TYR A 259 -14.59 15.06 -9.95
C TYR A 259 -14.44 14.37 -8.59
N HIS A 260 -15.06 14.91 -7.55
CA HIS A 260 -15.16 14.24 -6.24
C HIS A 260 -16.42 13.37 -6.22
N PHE A 261 -16.25 12.09 -5.92
CA PHE A 261 -17.36 11.15 -5.74
C PHE A 261 -17.84 11.25 -4.30
N TRP A 262 -19.10 11.64 -4.11
CA TRP A 262 -19.70 11.67 -2.79
C TRP A 262 -19.67 10.26 -2.16
N GLY A 263 -19.15 10.15 -0.94
CA GLY A 263 -19.07 8.86 -0.22
C GLY A 263 -17.99 7.90 -0.73
N ALA A 264 -17.07 8.37 -1.58
CA ALA A 264 -15.93 7.56 -2.01
C ALA A 264 -14.86 7.42 -0.92
N VAL A 265 -14.12 6.33 -0.98
CA VAL A 265 -12.97 6.05 -0.11
C VAL A 265 -11.70 6.42 -0.87
N GLN A 266 -10.89 7.32 -0.32
CA GLN A 266 -9.63 7.72 -0.93
C GLN A 266 -8.58 6.60 -0.80
N PHE A 267 -7.74 6.45 -1.83
CA PHE A 267 -6.53 5.64 -1.72
C PHE A 267 -5.50 6.33 -0.83
N THR A 268 -5.03 5.58 0.16
CA THR A 268 -3.87 5.90 1.00
C THR A 268 -3.88 7.35 1.49
N PRO A 269 -4.99 7.84 2.09
CA PRO A 269 -5.24 9.27 2.35
C PRO A 269 -4.22 9.94 3.27
N LEU A 270 -3.49 9.14 4.04
CA LEU A 270 -2.47 9.59 4.99
C LEU A 270 -1.04 9.32 4.50
N SER A 271 -0.88 8.70 3.32
CA SER A 271 0.42 8.39 2.78
C SER A 271 0.84 9.36 1.69
N ARG A 272 2.15 9.62 1.62
CA ARG A 272 2.79 10.46 0.60
C ARG A 272 2.99 9.73 -0.73
N THR A 273 2.38 8.56 -0.90
CA THR A 273 2.79 7.50 -1.84
C THR A 273 1.55 6.79 -2.38
N GLN A 274 1.41 6.37 -3.64
CA GLN A 274 2.05 6.69 -4.92
C GLN A 274 0.97 6.81 -6.02
N VAL A 275 -0.30 6.52 -5.74
CA VAL A 275 -1.37 6.59 -6.74
C VAL A 275 -2.54 7.35 -6.14
N TYR A 276 -2.93 8.44 -6.79
CA TYR A 276 -4.09 9.20 -6.36
C TYR A 276 -5.34 8.57 -6.96
N GLY A 277 -6.32 8.25 -6.12
CA GLY A 277 -7.53 7.61 -6.59
C GLY A 277 -8.54 7.36 -5.49
N TYR A 278 -9.63 6.70 -5.88
CA TYR A 278 -10.81 6.50 -5.07
C TYR A 278 -11.48 5.15 -5.37
N LEU A 279 -12.09 4.57 -4.34
CA LEU A 279 -13.11 3.53 -4.45
C LEU A 279 -14.49 4.19 -4.31
N VAL A 280 -15.42 3.81 -5.17
CA VAL A 280 -16.83 4.21 -5.08
C VAL A 280 -17.65 2.98 -4.68
N PRO A 281 -17.83 2.74 -3.38
CA PRO A 281 -18.65 1.64 -2.90
C PRO A 281 -20.15 1.91 -3.12
N GLN A 282 -20.91 0.84 -3.17
CA GLN A 282 -22.37 0.83 -3.08
C GLN A 282 -22.82 0.70 -1.62
N GLU A 283 -24.12 0.83 -1.38
CA GLU A 283 -24.74 0.68 -0.06
C GLU A 283 -24.36 -0.63 0.66
N ASN A 284 -24.29 -1.73 -0.09
CA ASN A 284 -23.90 -3.05 0.41
C ASN A 284 -22.37 -3.26 0.47
N ASN A 285 -21.59 -2.18 0.35
CA ASN A 285 -20.12 -2.17 0.26
C ASN A 285 -19.54 -3.00 -0.90
N THR A 286 -20.32 -3.35 -1.92
CA THR A 286 -19.74 -3.83 -3.18
C THR A 286 -19.16 -2.65 -3.95
N LEU A 287 -18.10 -2.87 -4.71
CA LEU A 287 -17.51 -1.81 -5.52
C LEU A 287 -18.38 -1.52 -6.75
N SER A 288 -18.71 -0.25 -6.98
CA SER A 288 -19.36 0.19 -8.23
C SER A 288 -18.35 0.70 -9.25
N MET A 289 -17.34 1.43 -8.77
CA MET A 289 -16.30 2.03 -9.60
C MET A 289 -15.05 2.22 -8.76
N SER A 290 -13.90 2.22 -9.42
CA SER A 290 -12.67 2.75 -8.86
C SER A 290 -11.96 3.59 -9.91
N VAL A 291 -11.32 4.67 -9.47
CA VAL A 291 -10.61 5.59 -10.34
C VAL A 291 -9.23 5.83 -9.76
N CYS A 292 -8.21 5.73 -10.60
CA CYS A 292 -6.87 6.14 -10.26
C CYS A 292 -6.31 7.07 -11.33
N ARG A 293 -5.47 8.01 -10.91
CA ARG A 293 -4.82 8.99 -11.77
C ARG A 293 -3.32 8.77 -11.75
N ILE A 294 -2.72 8.67 -12.93
CA ILE A 294 -1.30 8.36 -13.11
C ILE A 294 -0.68 9.40 -14.03
N ILE A 295 0.49 9.91 -13.67
CA ILE A 295 1.25 10.85 -14.50
C ILE A 295 2.12 10.04 -15.47
N PRO A 296 1.98 10.17 -16.80
CA PRO A 296 2.77 9.37 -17.75
C PRO A 296 4.25 9.75 -17.83
N ALA A 297 4.63 10.95 -17.37
CA ALA A 297 5.98 11.51 -17.48
C ALA A 297 7.06 10.78 -16.65
N VAL A 298 6.70 9.73 -15.92
CA VAL A 298 7.54 9.05 -14.94
C VAL A 298 8.41 7.91 -15.52
N GLY A 299 8.34 7.68 -16.84
CA GLY A 299 9.03 6.58 -17.52
C GLY A 299 8.30 5.23 -17.41
N GLU A 300 8.59 4.28 -18.30
CA GLU A 300 7.81 3.03 -18.43
C GLU A 300 7.88 2.14 -17.18
N LYS A 301 9.07 1.99 -16.58
CA LYS A 301 9.24 1.13 -15.39
C LYS A 301 8.41 1.66 -14.20
N LEU A 302 8.46 2.98 -13.93
CA LEU A 302 7.67 3.58 -12.85
C LEU A 302 6.18 3.54 -13.20
N ALA A 303 5.81 3.91 -14.42
CA ALA A 303 4.42 3.88 -14.87
C ALA A 303 3.81 2.48 -14.68
N LYS A 304 4.56 1.42 -15.00
CA LYS A 304 4.16 0.04 -14.70
C LYS A 304 3.87 -0.16 -13.22
N ALA A 305 4.80 0.23 -12.34
CA ALA A 305 4.63 0.06 -10.89
C ALA A 305 3.43 0.86 -10.35
N LEU A 306 3.19 2.07 -10.86
CA LEU A 306 2.02 2.88 -10.53
C LEU A 306 0.71 2.26 -11.02
N ILE A 307 0.71 1.65 -12.21
CA ILE A 307 -0.44 0.91 -12.72
C ILE A 307 -0.71 -0.30 -11.83
N THR A 308 0.32 -1.06 -11.46
CA THR A 308 0.19 -2.20 -10.54
C THR A 308 -0.44 -1.79 -9.22
N GLU A 309 0.07 -0.73 -8.60
CA GLU A 309 -0.47 -0.19 -7.36
C GLU A 309 -1.90 0.31 -7.53
N CYS A 310 -2.18 1.06 -8.60
CA CYS A 310 -3.54 1.49 -8.92
C CYS A 310 -4.50 0.31 -8.94
N LEU A 311 -4.14 -0.75 -9.66
CA LEU A 311 -4.98 -1.93 -9.79
C LEU A 311 -5.15 -2.62 -8.43
N LEU A 312 -4.07 -2.78 -7.66
CA LEU A 312 -4.11 -3.34 -6.30
C LEU A 312 -5.10 -2.59 -5.41
N ARG A 313 -4.99 -1.26 -5.33
CA ARG A 313 -5.90 -0.43 -4.52
C ARG A 313 -7.33 -0.53 -5.00
N SER A 314 -7.52 -0.55 -6.32
CA SER A 314 -8.83 -0.68 -6.98
C SER A 314 -9.54 -2.01 -6.70
N LEU A 315 -8.84 -3.03 -6.19
CA LEU A 315 -9.45 -4.30 -5.78
C LEU A 315 -10.19 -4.22 -4.44
N GLY A 316 -10.02 -3.13 -3.67
CA GLY A 316 -10.63 -2.97 -2.34
C GLY A 316 -9.62 -2.95 -1.19
N LEU A 317 -8.36 -2.64 -1.47
CA LEU A 317 -7.29 -2.49 -0.47
C LEU A 317 -6.82 -1.03 -0.41
N PRO A 318 -7.66 -0.07 0.01
CA PRO A 318 -7.38 1.35 -0.15
C PRO A 318 -6.19 1.86 0.66
N GLU A 319 -5.75 1.17 1.72
CA GLU A 319 -4.72 1.65 2.65
C GLU A 319 -3.40 0.88 2.52
N LEU A 320 -2.27 1.50 2.88
CA LEU A 320 -0.94 0.87 2.91
C LEU A 320 -0.69 0.16 4.24
N SER A 321 0.18 -0.85 4.21
CA SER A 321 0.69 -1.41 5.46
C SER A 321 1.60 -0.41 6.14
N LYS A 322 1.33 -0.15 7.42
CA LYS A 322 2.14 0.77 8.24
C LYS A 322 3.43 0.11 8.75
N GLN A 323 3.49 -1.22 8.79
CA GLN A 323 4.59 -1.97 9.42
C GLN A 323 5.48 -2.62 8.37
N LYS A 324 6.58 -1.94 8.02
CA LYS A 324 7.51 -2.28 6.92
C LYS A 324 6.77 -2.37 5.58
N PRO A 325 7.04 -1.45 4.65
CA PRO A 325 6.24 -1.38 3.44
C PRO A 325 6.75 -2.47 2.47
N LYS A 326 6.07 -3.62 2.55
CA LYS A 326 6.29 -4.84 1.75
C LYS A 326 5.45 -4.87 0.47
N ASP A 327 4.65 -3.84 0.27
CA ASP A 327 3.87 -3.63 -0.93
C ASP A 327 4.77 -3.21 -2.10
N THR A 328 4.24 -3.36 -3.31
CA THR A 328 4.94 -3.12 -4.59
C THR A 328 5.75 -1.82 -4.63
N LEU A 329 5.27 -0.78 -3.95
CA LEU A 329 5.93 0.53 -3.95
C LEU A 329 6.57 0.87 -2.60
N GLY A 330 6.40 0.00 -1.61
CA GLY A 330 6.71 0.26 -0.23
C GLY A 330 8.16 0.52 0.07
N GLU A 331 9.03 -0.38 -0.38
CA GLU A 331 10.47 -0.26 -0.17
C GLU A 331 11.02 1.02 -0.81
N TRP A 332 10.44 1.41 -1.96
CA TRP A 332 10.74 2.67 -2.63
C TRP A 332 10.38 3.90 -1.79
N ASN A 333 9.41 3.74 -0.89
CA ASN A 333 8.84 4.79 -0.05
C ASN A 333 9.31 4.77 1.40
N LEU A 334 10.10 3.78 1.83
CA LEU A 334 10.57 3.61 3.21
C LEU A 334 11.16 4.89 3.80
N SER A 335 11.87 5.67 2.98
CA SER A 335 12.51 6.92 3.40
C SER A 335 11.55 8.11 3.51
N HIS A 336 10.26 7.93 3.25
CA HIS A 336 9.24 8.99 3.13
C HIS A 336 7.95 8.64 3.89
N THR A 337 7.96 7.56 4.70
CA THR A 337 6.88 7.27 5.66
C THR A 337 6.75 8.44 6.64
N PRO A 338 5.58 8.65 7.28
CA PRO A 338 5.35 9.80 8.17
C PRO A 338 6.40 9.98 9.27
N ASP A 339 7.12 8.91 9.62
CA ASP A 339 8.18 8.89 10.63
C ASP A 339 9.53 9.41 10.09
N SER A 340 9.71 9.46 8.76
CA SER A 340 10.84 10.08 8.08
C SER A 340 10.55 11.56 7.78
N LEU A 341 10.68 12.39 8.81
CA LEU A 341 10.80 13.83 8.64
C LEU A 341 12.21 14.12 8.09
N LEU A 342 12.38 14.13 6.77
CA LEU A 342 13.57 14.67 6.13
C LEU A 342 13.26 16.09 5.62
N PRO A 343 13.69 17.15 6.32
CA PRO A 343 13.48 18.55 5.92
C PRO A 343 14.02 18.88 4.52
N ALA A 344 14.98 18.06 4.05
CA ALA A 344 15.58 18.18 2.73
C ALA A 344 14.64 17.79 1.57
N LEU A 345 13.60 16.99 1.82
CA LEU A 345 12.64 16.53 0.81
C LEU A 345 11.25 17.16 1.00
N ASP A 346 10.88 17.45 2.25
CA ASP A 346 9.59 18.05 2.58
C ASP A 346 9.56 19.56 2.37
N GLY A 347 10.71 20.16 2.05
CA GLY A 347 10.92 21.54 2.40
C GLY A 347 10.66 21.74 3.90
N ASN A 348 10.76 22.97 4.35
CA ASN A 348 10.63 23.25 5.76
C ASN A 348 9.14 23.35 6.15
N GLU A 349 8.25 22.42 5.79
CA GLU A 349 6.80 22.58 6.00
C GLU A 349 6.41 22.80 7.47
N LYS A 350 7.12 22.18 8.43
CA LYS A 350 6.98 22.50 9.86
C LYS A 350 7.50 23.90 10.23
N ALA A 351 8.49 24.44 9.51
CA ALA A 351 8.91 25.84 9.66
C ALA A 351 8.02 26.81 8.86
N PHE A 352 7.30 26.34 7.84
CA PHE A 352 6.42 27.10 6.97
C PHE A 352 5.09 27.40 7.67
N LEU A 353 4.61 26.50 8.54
CA LEU A 353 3.51 26.77 9.47
C LEU A 353 3.92 27.66 10.65
N ALA A 354 5.21 27.67 11.02
CA ALA A 354 5.73 28.43 12.16
C ALA A 354 6.23 29.85 11.80
N ARG A 355 6.54 30.11 10.53
CA ARG A 355 6.96 31.42 10.02
C ARG A 355 5.98 31.77 8.91
N GLY A 356 5.12 32.75 9.18
CA GLY A 356 4.01 33.16 8.34
C GLY A 356 4.36 33.39 6.86
N PRO A 357 3.34 33.67 6.04
CA PRO A 357 3.53 33.75 4.60
C PRO A 357 4.51 34.88 4.30
N PHE A 358 5.33 34.70 3.27
CA PHE A 358 6.34 35.65 2.80
C PHE A 358 7.63 35.69 3.63
N TYR A 359 8.69 35.03 3.17
CA TYR A 359 9.98 35.66 2.84
C TYR A 359 11.05 34.59 2.53
N GLY A 360 11.43 34.50 1.24
CA GLY A 360 12.82 34.25 0.82
C GLY A 360 13.46 32.90 1.15
N ILE A 361 12.83 31.78 0.80
CA ILE A 361 13.59 30.52 0.66
C ILE A 361 14.34 30.59 -0.68
N ASP A 362 15.66 30.65 -0.61
CA ASP A 362 16.56 30.59 -1.76
C ASP A 362 16.34 29.27 -2.51
N GLU A 363 15.90 29.35 -3.78
CA GLU A 363 15.65 28.21 -4.66
C GLU A 363 16.88 27.30 -4.82
N ARG A 364 18.07 27.78 -4.45
CA ARG A 364 19.34 27.03 -4.51
C ARG A 364 19.51 26.00 -3.41
N THR A 365 18.70 26.04 -2.35
CA THR A 365 18.81 25.08 -1.22
C THR A 365 17.97 23.82 -1.36
N VAL A 366 17.19 23.68 -2.44
CA VAL A 366 16.39 22.47 -2.70
C VAL A 366 17.17 21.53 -3.63
N HIS A 367 18.03 20.69 -3.05
CA HIS A 367 18.74 19.62 -3.73
C HIS A 367 17.86 18.36 -3.90
N PRO A 368 18.10 17.52 -4.92
CA PRO A 368 17.25 17.45 -6.10
C PRO A 368 16.33 16.22 -6.14
N PHE A 369 15.17 16.42 -6.74
CA PHE A 369 14.41 15.36 -7.41
C PHE A 369 15.36 14.58 -8.33
N ARG A 370 15.32 13.23 -8.30
CA ARG A 370 16.04 12.40 -9.28
C ARG A 370 15.45 12.73 -10.66
N SER A 371 16.28 12.79 -11.68
CA SER A 371 15.83 12.95 -13.06
C SER A 371 15.35 11.62 -13.65
N GLU A 372 15.94 10.49 -13.25
CA GLU A 372 15.68 9.18 -13.84
C GLU A 372 15.82 8.05 -12.80
N LEU A 373 15.04 6.99 -12.97
CA LEU A 373 15.25 5.71 -12.30
C LEU A 373 16.60 5.14 -12.77
N THR A 374 17.46 4.73 -11.85
CA THR A 374 18.69 4.02 -12.24
C THR A 374 18.36 2.55 -12.53
N ASP A 375 19.19 1.85 -13.30
CA ASP A 375 19.01 0.41 -13.53
C ASP A 375 19.16 -0.44 -12.23
N GLU A 376 19.68 0.17 -11.17
CA GLU A 376 19.76 -0.39 -9.83
C GLU A 376 18.45 -0.30 -9.04
N ASP A 377 17.51 0.58 -9.45
CA ASP A 377 16.20 0.69 -8.82
C ASP A 377 15.34 -0.52 -9.26
N VAL A 378 15.36 -1.60 -8.45
CA VAL A 378 14.56 -2.82 -8.68
C VAL A 378 13.09 -2.53 -8.44
N LEU A 379 12.38 -2.08 -9.48
CA LEU A 379 10.92 -1.97 -9.44
C LEU A 379 10.26 -3.34 -9.64
N PRO A 380 9.17 -3.65 -8.93
CA PRO A 380 8.54 -4.95 -9.07
C PRO A 380 7.96 -5.15 -10.46
N LYS A 381 8.03 -6.39 -10.93
CA LYS A 381 7.48 -6.78 -12.25
C LYS A 381 5.96 -7.01 -12.24
N GLY A 382 5.35 -7.06 -11.05
CA GLY A 382 3.94 -7.34 -10.79
C GLY A 382 3.66 -7.23 -9.28
N PHE A 383 2.61 -7.87 -8.79
CA PHE A 383 2.29 -7.86 -7.35
C PHE A 383 3.40 -8.51 -6.53
N SER A 384 3.80 -7.86 -5.44
CA SER A 384 4.68 -8.49 -4.43
C SER A 384 3.97 -9.70 -3.82
N ALA A 385 4.73 -10.63 -3.24
CA ALA A 385 4.11 -11.79 -2.59
C ALA A 385 3.18 -11.35 -1.44
N TYR A 386 3.52 -10.26 -0.75
CA TYR A 386 2.69 -9.66 0.28
C TYR A 386 1.35 -9.16 -0.30
N ASP A 387 1.39 -8.40 -1.41
CA ASP A 387 0.19 -7.90 -2.08
C ASP A 387 -0.70 -9.05 -2.55
N GLN A 388 -0.09 -10.11 -3.09
CA GLN A 388 -0.79 -11.34 -3.46
C GLN A 388 -1.54 -11.94 -2.27
N ALA A 389 -0.89 -12.06 -1.10
CA ALA A 389 -1.53 -12.59 0.09
C ALA A 389 -2.69 -11.70 0.58
N MET A 390 -2.54 -10.37 0.55
CA MET A 390 -3.60 -9.44 0.94
C MET A 390 -4.82 -9.54 0.01
N VAL A 391 -4.60 -9.65 -1.31
CA VAL A 391 -5.70 -9.83 -2.28
C VAL A 391 -6.36 -11.19 -2.10
N SER A 392 -5.60 -12.27 -1.93
CA SER A 392 -6.16 -13.61 -1.69
C SER A 392 -7.00 -13.65 -0.41
N LEU A 393 -6.58 -12.95 0.65
CA LEU A 393 -7.40 -12.79 1.85
C LEU A 393 -8.69 -12.03 1.58
N LEU A 394 -8.62 -10.89 0.88
CA LEU A 394 -9.79 -10.07 0.54
C LEU A 394 -10.85 -10.88 -0.22
N TYR A 395 -10.39 -11.72 -1.15
CA TYR A 395 -11.24 -12.54 -2.00
C TYR A 395 -11.51 -13.94 -1.45
N CYS A 396 -11.13 -14.21 -0.20
CA CYS A 396 -11.57 -15.42 0.49
C CYS A 396 -13.12 -15.51 0.46
N PRO A 397 -13.71 -16.65 0.05
CA PRO A 397 -15.17 -16.82 -0.05
C PRO A 397 -15.93 -16.62 1.27
N GLU A 398 -15.24 -16.79 2.40
CA GLU A 398 -15.82 -16.61 3.73
C GLU A 398 -15.96 -15.13 4.11
N LEU A 399 -15.16 -14.25 3.51
CA LEU A 399 -15.27 -12.80 3.72
C LEU A 399 -16.26 -12.22 2.71
N ARG A 400 -17.21 -11.42 3.17
CA ARG A 400 -18.25 -10.78 2.34
C ARG A 400 -18.16 -9.26 2.43
N SER A 401 -18.56 -8.58 1.37
CA SER A 401 -18.76 -7.14 1.40
C SER A 401 -19.74 -6.76 2.52
N GLY A 402 -19.46 -5.66 3.22
CA GLY A 402 -20.28 -5.18 4.34
C GLY A 402 -19.91 -5.77 5.71
N MET A 403 -19.04 -6.78 5.76
CA MET A 403 -18.51 -7.28 7.02
C MET A 403 -17.65 -6.21 7.70
N ASP A 404 -17.89 -5.94 8.98
CA ASP A 404 -17.01 -5.06 9.76
C ASP A 404 -15.73 -5.78 10.22
N LYS A 405 -14.78 -5.00 10.76
CA LYS A 405 -13.48 -5.51 11.23
C LYS A 405 -13.62 -6.68 12.21
N HIS A 406 -14.61 -6.66 13.11
CA HIS A 406 -14.79 -7.72 14.10
C HIS A 406 -15.29 -9.01 13.48
N GLN A 407 -16.26 -8.91 12.57
CA GLN A 407 -16.76 -10.06 11.81
C GLN A 407 -15.65 -10.70 10.98
N VAL A 408 -14.85 -9.89 10.29
CA VAL A 408 -13.70 -10.38 9.51
C VAL A 408 -12.66 -11.04 10.41
N LEU A 409 -12.31 -10.42 11.54
CA LEU A 409 -11.37 -10.99 12.50
C LEU A 409 -11.84 -12.35 13.02
N ALA A 410 -13.13 -12.47 13.36
CA ALA A 410 -13.72 -13.72 13.85
C ALA A 410 -13.64 -14.84 12.80
N VAL A 411 -13.89 -14.52 11.52
CA VAL A 411 -13.72 -15.47 10.41
C VAL A 411 -12.25 -15.86 10.26
N LEU A 412 -11.35 -14.89 10.21
CA LEU A 412 -9.92 -15.12 9.99
C LEU A 412 -9.21 -15.82 11.15
N LEU A 413 -9.72 -15.73 12.38
CA LEU A 413 -9.21 -16.48 13.54
C LEU A 413 -9.81 -17.87 13.68
N SER A 414 -10.88 -18.20 12.94
CA SER A 414 -11.48 -19.52 13.01
C SER A 414 -10.51 -20.59 12.52
N ASP A 415 -10.39 -21.69 13.27
CA ASP A 415 -9.65 -22.90 12.87
C ASP A 415 -10.22 -23.54 11.60
N ARG A 416 -11.47 -23.21 11.25
CA ARG A 416 -12.15 -23.69 10.03
C ARG A 416 -11.91 -22.80 8.82
N SER A 417 -11.27 -21.65 9.00
CA SER A 417 -11.08 -20.69 7.92
C SER A 417 -10.22 -21.28 6.81
N ARG A 418 -10.74 -21.22 5.59
CA ARG A 418 -10.01 -21.64 4.38
C ARG A 418 -9.23 -20.51 3.73
N CYS A 419 -9.18 -19.33 4.36
CA CYS A 419 -8.59 -18.13 3.78
C CYS A 419 -7.04 -18.16 3.70
N PHE A 420 -6.39 -19.09 4.39
CA PHE A 420 -4.92 -19.19 4.46
C PHE A 420 -4.37 -20.48 3.82
N ARG A 421 -5.13 -21.10 2.92
CA ARG A 421 -4.75 -22.37 2.28
C ARG A 421 -3.88 -22.21 1.05
#